data_AF-A0A8H9XU16-F1
#
_entry.id   AF-A0A8H9XU16-F1
#
_cell.length_a   1.000
_cell.length_b   1.000
_cell.length_c   1.000
_cell.angle_alpha   90.00
_cell.angle_beta   90.00
_cell.angle_gamma   90.00
#
_symmetry.space_group_name_H-M   'P 1'
#
loop_
_entity.id
_entity.type
_entity.pdbx_description
1 polymer ?
#
loop_
_entity_poly.entity_id
_entity_poly.type
_entity_poly.pdbx_seq_one_letter_code
_entity_poly.pdbx_strand_id
1 'polypeptide(L)'
;MLFMSDAPVKFRIDYILSQEYFYVHYLLAPIFCGSVLAVITPYAQWLLSLAQKWATDKHNENVYLTKEKEYLDSIRLTGLKVRAAREEEKENAKIDADIKVEVERGKREELVTEELQTEKKLIQKEIYNLKLLVSKEKQTIENMEIEKEKLQDLIVASLEVMNDFFKVDNSRSLQQLKSRVEELLTVSDIEASTIRNALRQKKELTSSQRLKMLDMVEDKVKKKKSGSLETDELMNQ
;
A
#
# COMPACT_ATOMS: atom_id res chain seq x y z
N MET A 1 20.53 -101.40 -38.46
CA MET A 1 21.21 -101.84 -39.70
C MET A 1 21.21 -103.37 -39.70
N LEU A 2 20.24 -104.04 -40.33
CA LEU A 2 20.25 -105.51 -40.51
C LEU A 2 19.29 -105.99 -41.63
N PHE A 3 19.20 -105.24 -42.73
CA PHE A 3 18.35 -105.59 -43.89
C PHE A 3 19.12 -106.02 -45.14
N MET A 4 20.38 -106.46 -45.01
CA MET A 4 21.16 -107.00 -46.14
C MET A 4 22.05 -108.16 -45.68
N SER A 5 21.60 -109.38 -45.93
CA SER A 5 22.38 -110.63 -45.97
C SER A 5 21.47 -111.72 -46.55
N ASP A 6 21.97 -112.60 -47.40
CA ASP A 6 21.21 -113.46 -48.32
C ASP A 6 20.70 -114.78 -47.67
N ALA A 7 20.08 -114.67 -46.49
CA ALA A 7 19.50 -115.81 -45.77
C ALA A 7 17.96 -115.80 -45.89
N PRO A 8 17.32 -116.96 -46.20
CA PRO A 8 15.86 -117.04 -46.38
C PRO A 8 15.13 -116.54 -45.13
N VAL A 9 14.10 -115.72 -45.34
CA VAL A 9 13.33 -114.99 -44.30
C VAL A 9 12.95 -115.88 -43.11
N LYS A 10 12.68 -117.17 -43.36
CA LYS A 10 12.34 -118.18 -42.36
C LYS A 10 13.42 -118.38 -41.28
N PHE A 11 14.70 -118.42 -41.67
CA PHE A 11 15.80 -118.64 -40.73
C PHE A 11 16.05 -117.45 -39.79
N ARG A 12 15.74 -116.23 -40.23
CA ARG A 12 15.88 -115.04 -39.38
C ARG A 12 14.79 -114.97 -38.32
N ILE A 13 13.57 -115.37 -38.69
CA ILE A 13 12.44 -115.45 -37.78
C ILE A 13 12.72 -116.52 -36.71
N ASP A 14 13.21 -117.71 -37.09
CA ASP A 14 13.60 -118.76 -36.14
C ASP A 14 14.79 -118.36 -35.26
N TYR A 15 15.74 -117.57 -35.76
CA TYR A 15 16.87 -117.07 -34.95
C TYR A 15 16.43 -116.03 -33.90
N ILE A 16 15.49 -115.14 -34.24
CA ILE A 16 14.93 -114.17 -33.29
C ILE A 16 14.02 -114.86 -32.26
N LEU A 17 13.29 -115.90 -32.68
CA LEU A 17 12.43 -116.70 -31.80
C LEU A 17 13.20 -117.66 -30.90
N SER A 18 14.38 -118.11 -31.30
CA SER A 18 15.22 -119.05 -30.52
C SER A 18 16.15 -118.36 -29.51
N GLN A 19 16.12 -117.02 -29.42
CA GLN A 19 16.78 -116.29 -28.34
C GLN A 19 16.14 -116.65 -26.99
N GLU A 20 16.91 -117.29 -26.11
CA GLU A 20 16.48 -117.53 -24.72
C GLU A 20 16.03 -116.19 -24.10
N TYR A 21 14.85 -116.20 -23.47
CA TYR A 21 14.19 -115.04 -22.85
C TYR A 21 13.58 -113.98 -23.78
N PHE A 22 13.51 -114.18 -25.10
CA PHE A 22 12.86 -113.21 -26.02
C PHE A 22 11.41 -112.90 -25.62
N TYR A 23 10.58 -113.92 -25.40
CA TYR A 23 9.18 -113.76 -25.00
C TYR A 23 9.03 -113.14 -23.59
N VAL A 24 9.91 -113.48 -22.65
CA VAL A 24 9.83 -112.98 -21.28
C VAL A 24 10.15 -111.49 -21.23
N HIS A 25 11.22 -111.08 -21.92
CA HIS A 25 11.71 -109.70 -21.86
C HIS A 25 10.89 -108.74 -22.73
N TYR A 26 10.46 -109.16 -23.91
CA TYR A 26 9.75 -108.28 -24.85
C TYR A 26 8.23 -108.32 -24.75
N LEU A 27 7.64 -109.39 -24.19
CA LEU A 27 6.18 -109.53 -24.10
C LEU A 27 5.70 -109.48 -22.64
N LEU A 28 6.25 -110.31 -21.76
CA LEU A 28 5.79 -110.38 -20.37
C LEU A 28 6.25 -109.20 -19.49
N ALA A 29 7.54 -108.82 -19.56
CA ALA A 29 8.06 -107.74 -18.72
C ALA A 29 7.38 -106.38 -18.96
N PRO A 30 7.08 -105.95 -20.20
CA PRO A 30 6.34 -104.71 -20.44
C PRO A 30 4.89 -104.79 -19.97
N ILE A 31 4.23 -105.94 -20.10
CA ILE A 31 2.86 -106.13 -19.61
C ILE A 31 2.82 -106.06 -18.09
N PHE A 32 3.75 -106.73 -17.40
CA PHE A 32 3.80 -106.71 -15.94
C PHE A 32 4.18 -105.32 -15.42
N CYS A 33 5.26 -104.72 -15.94
CA CYS A 33 5.69 -103.39 -15.54
C CYS A 33 4.61 -102.34 -15.86
N GLY A 34 3.97 -102.44 -17.03
CA GLY A 34 2.83 -101.61 -17.41
C GLY A 34 1.63 -101.79 -16.49
N SER A 35 1.31 -103.02 -16.07
CA SER A 35 0.20 -103.28 -15.14
C SER A 35 0.47 -102.72 -13.74
N VAL A 36 1.68 -102.90 -13.21
CA VAL A 36 2.08 -102.35 -11.91
C VAL A 36 2.08 -100.83 -11.97
N LEU A 37 2.60 -100.24 -13.04
CA LEU A 37 2.61 -98.80 -13.24
C LEU A 37 1.18 -98.24 -13.39
N ALA A 38 0.28 -98.95 -14.10
CA ALA A 38 -1.11 -98.55 -14.25
C ALA A 38 -1.86 -98.52 -12.92
N VAL A 39 -1.56 -99.45 -12.00
CA VAL A 39 -2.13 -99.45 -10.65
C VAL A 39 -1.57 -98.31 -9.80
N ILE A 40 -0.27 -98.00 -9.90
CA ILE A 40 0.39 -96.99 -9.05
C ILE A 40 0.14 -95.56 -9.54
N THR A 41 0.07 -95.35 -10.87
CA THR A 41 -0.10 -94.03 -11.50
C THR A 41 -1.24 -93.19 -10.92
N PRO A 42 -2.47 -93.71 -10.71
CA PRO A 42 -3.55 -92.90 -10.13
C PRO A 42 -3.23 -92.42 -8.69
N TYR A 43 -2.53 -93.23 -7.89
CA TYR A 43 -2.13 -92.83 -6.53
C TYR A 43 -0.99 -91.80 -6.53
N ALA A 44 -0.03 -91.93 -7.43
CA ALA A 44 1.04 -90.95 -7.62
C ALA A 44 0.49 -89.60 -8.10
N GLN A 45 -0.46 -89.62 -9.05
CA GLN A 45 -1.16 -88.42 -9.51
C GLN A 45 -2.00 -87.77 -8.39
N TRP A 46 -2.66 -88.58 -7.55
CA TRP A 46 -3.40 -88.10 -6.40
C TRP A 46 -2.51 -87.39 -5.37
N LEU A 47 -1.35 -87.98 -5.06
CA LEU A 47 -0.40 -87.41 -4.10
C LEU A 47 0.23 -86.11 -4.61
N LEU A 48 0.56 -86.04 -5.91
CA LEU A 48 0.99 -84.80 -6.56
C LEU A 48 -0.10 -83.72 -6.53
N SER A 49 -1.36 -84.08 -6.77
CA SER A 49 -2.48 -83.13 -6.68
C SER A 49 -2.64 -82.57 -5.26
N LEU A 50 -2.47 -83.40 -4.24
CA LEU A 50 -2.55 -82.95 -2.84
C LEU A 50 -1.40 -82.01 -2.48
N ALA A 51 -0.17 -82.34 -2.89
CA ALA A 51 0.99 -81.50 -2.70
C ALA A 51 0.84 -80.15 -3.44
N GLN A 52 0.33 -80.18 -4.66
CA GLN A 52 0.10 -78.98 -5.46
C GLN A 52 -1.02 -78.11 -4.86
N LYS A 53 -2.10 -78.71 -4.35
CA LYS A 53 -3.14 -77.97 -3.62
C LYS A 53 -2.57 -77.30 -2.38
N TRP A 54 -1.80 -78.03 -1.57
CA TRP A 54 -1.17 -77.46 -0.37
C TRP A 54 -0.20 -76.32 -0.70
N ALA A 55 0.65 -76.49 -1.72
CA ALA A 55 1.57 -75.45 -2.17
C ALA A 55 0.82 -74.22 -2.69
N THR A 56 -0.28 -74.42 -3.43
CA THR A 56 -1.12 -73.33 -3.96
C THR A 56 -1.84 -72.61 -2.84
N ASP A 57 -2.41 -73.33 -1.87
CA ASP A 57 -3.09 -72.75 -0.71
C ASP A 57 -2.11 -71.93 0.14
N LYS A 58 -0.90 -72.45 0.38
CA LYS A 58 0.15 -71.72 1.12
C LYS A 58 0.65 -70.49 0.36
N HIS A 59 0.80 -70.59 -0.96
CA HIS A 59 1.17 -69.46 -1.80
C HIS A 59 0.09 -68.37 -1.76
N ASN A 60 -1.18 -68.76 -1.93
CA ASN A 60 -2.32 -67.85 -1.87
C ASN A 60 -2.40 -67.15 -0.51
N GLU A 61 -2.30 -67.89 0.60
CA GLU A 61 -2.30 -67.32 1.96
C GLU A 61 -1.20 -66.25 2.13
N ASN A 62 0.02 -66.55 1.70
CA ASN A 62 1.14 -65.59 1.77
C ASN A 62 0.89 -64.35 0.89
N VAL A 63 0.31 -64.53 -0.31
CA VAL A 63 -0.06 -63.41 -1.19
C VAL A 63 -1.16 -62.56 -0.56
N TYR A 64 -2.16 -63.16 0.07
CA TYR A 64 -3.21 -62.44 0.80
C TYR A 64 -2.64 -61.62 1.95
N LEU A 65 -1.80 -62.22 2.80
CA LEU A 65 -1.15 -61.53 3.92
C LEU A 65 -0.24 -60.39 3.46
N THR A 66 0.44 -60.57 2.32
CA THR A 66 1.30 -59.53 1.74
C THR A 66 0.45 -58.36 1.25
N LYS A 67 -0.61 -58.63 0.48
CA LYS A 67 -1.53 -57.59 0.01
C LYS A 67 -2.23 -56.87 1.16
N GLU A 68 -2.64 -57.60 2.20
CA GLU A 68 -3.26 -57.00 3.40
C GLU A 68 -2.31 -56.00 4.07
N LYS A 69 -1.03 -56.37 4.24
CA LYS A 69 -0.01 -55.47 4.76
C LYS A 69 0.19 -54.24 3.87
N GLU A 70 0.26 -54.43 2.55
CA GLU A 70 0.37 -53.31 1.60
C GLU A 70 -0.81 -52.35 1.72
N TYR A 71 -2.05 -52.85 1.83
CA TYR A 71 -3.22 -52.01 2.03
C TYR A 71 -3.18 -51.28 3.38
N LEU A 72 -2.84 -51.97 4.48
CA LEU A 72 -2.72 -51.34 5.80
C LEU A 72 -1.64 -50.25 5.83
N ASP A 73 -0.48 -50.50 5.22
CA ASP A 73 0.59 -49.52 5.10
C ASP A 73 0.16 -48.32 4.23
N SER A 74 -0.58 -48.56 3.14
CA SER A 74 -1.12 -47.48 2.30
C SER A 74 -2.13 -46.60 3.05
N ILE A 75 -2.99 -47.19 3.89
CA ILE A 75 -3.95 -46.48 4.74
C ILE A 75 -3.20 -45.66 5.78
N ARG A 76 -2.18 -46.24 6.42
CA ARG A 76 -1.36 -45.56 7.42
C ARG A 76 -0.59 -44.39 6.81
N LEU A 77 0.02 -44.58 5.64
CA LEU A 77 0.71 -43.53 4.89
C LEU A 77 -0.24 -42.40 4.49
N THR A 78 -1.44 -42.73 4.01
CA THR A 78 -2.45 -41.73 3.66
C THR A 78 -2.91 -40.95 4.89
N GLY A 79 -3.14 -41.64 6.01
CA GLY A 79 -3.47 -41.00 7.29
C GLY A 79 -2.35 -40.07 7.79
N LEU A 80 -1.09 -40.47 7.66
CA LEU A 80 0.07 -39.64 7.98
C LEU A 80 0.17 -38.43 7.05
N LYS A 81 -0.04 -38.60 5.74
CA LYS A 81 -0.06 -37.50 4.77
C LYS A 81 -1.14 -36.48 5.08
N VAL A 82 -2.35 -36.91 5.43
CA VAL A 82 -3.45 -36.01 5.80
C VAL A 82 -3.13 -35.26 7.10
N ARG A 83 -2.49 -35.92 8.07
CA ARG A 83 -2.07 -35.24 9.31
C ARG A 83 -0.98 -34.21 9.04
N ALA A 84 0.04 -34.57 8.26
CA ALA A 84 1.10 -33.65 7.84
C ALA A 84 0.53 -32.44 7.08
N ALA A 85 -0.36 -32.67 6.11
CA ALA A 85 -1.01 -31.59 5.36
C ALA A 85 -1.85 -30.67 6.26
N ARG A 86 -2.56 -31.23 7.26
CA ARG A 86 -3.32 -30.42 8.23
C ARG A 86 -2.44 -29.64 9.19
N GLU A 87 -1.27 -30.15 9.54
CA GLU A 87 -0.30 -29.43 10.38
C GLU A 87 0.36 -28.29 9.58
N GLU A 88 0.73 -28.56 8.32
CA GLU A 88 1.23 -27.56 7.37
C GLU A 88 0.21 -26.46 7.11
N GLU A 89 -1.07 -26.80 6.85
CA GLU A 89 -2.14 -25.81 6.69
C GLU A 89 -2.34 -24.95 7.96
N LYS A 90 -2.22 -25.55 9.16
CA LYS A 90 -2.33 -24.79 10.41
C LYS A 90 -1.15 -23.86 10.63
N GLU A 91 0.05 -24.28 10.27
CA GLU A 91 1.25 -23.44 10.37
C GLU A 91 1.21 -22.31 9.35
N ASN A 92 0.86 -22.61 8.09
CA ASN A 92 0.65 -21.61 7.05
C ASN A 92 -0.45 -20.61 7.43
N ALA A 93 -1.57 -21.06 8.00
CA ALA A 93 -2.63 -20.16 8.46
C ALA A 93 -2.18 -19.24 9.61
N LYS A 94 -1.27 -19.68 10.49
CA LYS A 94 -0.68 -18.83 11.52
C LYS A 94 0.27 -17.80 10.90
N ILE A 95 1.14 -18.23 10.00
CA ILE A 95 2.07 -17.36 9.29
C ILE A 95 1.29 -16.30 8.49
N ASP A 96 0.24 -16.69 7.76
CA ASP A 96 -0.60 -15.75 7.02
C ASP A 96 -1.36 -14.78 7.93
N ALA A 97 -1.83 -15.24 9.11
CA ALA A 97 -2.46 -14.38 10.09
C ALA A 97 -1.47 -13.34 10.65
N ASP A 98 -0.25 -13.76 10.99
CA ASP A 98 0.80 -12.87 11.49
C ASP A 98 1.23 -11.85 10.43
N ILE A 99 1.44 -12.30 9.18
CA ILE A 99 1.74 -11.41 8.04
C ILE A 99 0.64 -10.37 7.85
N LYS A 100 -0.64 -10.77 7.93
CA LYS A 100 -1.76 -9.84 7.76
C LYS A 100 -1.80 -8.78 8.86
N VAL A 101 -1.54 -9.17 10.11
CA VAL A 101 -1.46 -8.22 11.24
C VAL A 101 -0.32 -7.23 11.04
N GLU A 102 0.84 -7.70 10.58
CA GLU A 102 2.01 -6.84 10.37
C GLU A 102 1.81 -5.87 9.19
N VAL A 103 1.16 -6.31 8.11
CA VAL A 103 0.77 -5.44 6.99
C VAL A 103 -0.27 -4.39 7.42
N GLU A 104 -1.27 -4.76 8.21
CA GLU A 104 -2.25 -3.80 8.73
C GLU A 104 -1.60 -2.78 9.68
N ARG A 105 -0.65 -3.22 10.50
CA ARG A 105 0.13 -2.34 11.37
C ARG A 105 1.00 -1.37 10.56
N GLY A 106 1.73 -1.87 9.56
CA GLY A 106 2.55 -1.04 8.67
C GLY A 106 1.73 0.03 7.93
N LYS A 107 0.54 -0.32 7.43
CA LYS A 107 -0.38 0.64 6.81
C LYS A 107 -0.88 1.70 7.78
N ARG A 108 -1.20 1.34 9.03
CA ARG A 108 -1.61 2.31 10.06
C ARG A 108 -0.48 3.25 10.43
N GLU A 109 0.74 2.73 10.58
CA GLU A 109 1.92 3.54 10.87
C GLU A 109 2.22 4.52 9.72
N GLU A 110 2.12 4.08 8.46
CA GLU A 110 2.28 4.93 7.26
C GLU A 110 1.22 6.05 7.21
N LEU A 111 -0.06 5.71 7.37
CA LEU A 111 -1.15 6.70 7.40
C LEU A 111 -0.97 7.74 8.52
N VAL A 112 -0.58 7.30 9.72
CA VAL A 112 -0.30 8.21 10.85
C VAL A 112 0.87 9.14 10.51
N THR A 113 1.91 8.65 9.84
CA THR A 113 3.03 9.50 9.40
C THR A 113 2.63 10.51 8.32
N GLU A 114 1.78 10.14 7.38
CA GLU A 114 1.27 11.06 6.36
C GLU A 114 0.39 12.16 6.99
N GLU A 115 -0.55 11.79 7.86
CA GLU A 115 -1.39 12.74 8.59
C GLU A 115 -0.55 13.73 9.39
N LEU A 116 0.42 13.24 10.19
CA LEU A 116 1.37 14.08 10.92
C LEU A 116 2.18 15.00 10.01
N GLN A 117 2.59 14.53 8.83
CA GLN A 117 3.34 15.35 7.88
C GLN A 117 2.47 16.46 7.26
N THR A 118 1.20 16.18 6.99
CA THR A 118 0.24 17.19 6.51
C THR A 118 -0.05 18.24 7.58
N GLU A 119 -0.27 17.82 8.83
CA GLU A 119 -0.50 18.71 9.96
C GLU A 119 0.71 19.61 10.22
N LYS A 120 1.92 19.03 10.18
CA LYS A 120 3.17 19.81 10.28
C LYS A 120 3.27 20.89 9.21
N LYS A 121 2.91 20.59 7.95
CA LYS A 121 2.91 21.59 6.86
C LYS A 121 1.88 22.69 7.09
N LEU A 122 0.70 22.34 7.59
CA LEU A 122 -0.35 23.32 7.93
C LEU A 122 0.11 24.25 9.05
N ILE A 123 0.65 23.70 10.13
CA ILE A 123 1.18 24.47 11.26
C ILE A 123 2.32 25.38 10.81
N GLN A 124 3.24 24.90 9.96
CA GLN A 124 4.33 25.73 9.42
C GLN A 124 3.81 26.90 8.58
N LYS A 125 2.77 26.68 7.78
CA LYS A 125 2.12 27.75 6.99
C LYS A 125 1.45 28.78 7.90
N GLU A 126 0.79 28.33 8.96
CA GLU A 126 0.14 29.20 9.93
C GLU A 126 1.17 30.05 10.70
N ILE A 127 2.28 29.43 11.15
CA ILE A 127 3.41 30.14 11.78
C ILE A 127 3.97 31.22 10.83
N TYR A 128 4.16 30.90 9.55
CA TYR A 128 4.65 31.87 8.57
C TYR A 128 3.68 33.05 8.41
N ASN A 129 2.38 32.78 8.28
CA ASN A 129 1.35 33.81 8.16
C ASN A 129 1.28 34.70 9.41
N LEU A 130 1.31 34.10 10.61
CA LEU A 130 1.33 34.82 11.87
C LEU A 130 2.57 35.72 11.98
N LYS A 131 3.74 35.22 11.58
CA LYS A 131 4.97 36.02 11.55
C LYS A 131 4.84 37.24 10.63
N LEU A 132 4.23 37.05 9.46
CA LEU A 132 3.97 38.15 8.53
C LEU A 132 3.00 39.18 9.13
N LEU A 133 1.90 38.73 9.75
CA LEU A 133 0.93 39.62 10.42
C LEU A 133 1.58 40.42 11.54
N VAL A 134 2.35 39.77 12.42
CA VAL A 134 3.08 40.44 13.51
C VAL A 134 4.04 41.48 12.97
N SER A 135 4.75 41.20 11.87
CA SER A 135 5.66 42.18 11.27
C SER A 135 4.92 43.42 10.74
N LYS A 136 3.76 43.23 10.12
CA LYS A 136 2.90 44.33 9.64
C LYS A 136 2.32 45.14 10.79
N GLU A 137 1.85 44.48 11.84
CA GLU A 137 1.34 45.17 13.03
C GLU A 137 2.44 45.98 13.71
N LYS A 138 3.65 45.42 13.84
CA LYS A 138 4.79 46.14 14.40
C LYS A 138 5.11 47.41 13.61
N GLN A 139 5.17 47.32 12.29
CA GLN A 139 5.39 48.48 11.43
C GLN A 139 4.24 49.51 11.57
N THR A 140 3.01 49.03 11.73
CA THR A 140 1.85 49.92 11.94
C THR A 140 1.96 50.66 13.28
N ILE A 141 2.39 49.98 14.34
CA ILE A 141 2.63 50.59 15.66
C ILE A 141 3.73 51.64 15.59
N GLU A 142 4.87 51.33 14.97
CA GLU A 142 5.97 52.29 14.78
C GLU A 142 5.51 53.54 14.00
N ASN A 143 4.74 53.34 12.92
CA ASN A 143 4.18 54.47 12.17
C ASN A 143 3.19 55.30 13.01
N MET A 144 2.32 54.65 13.80
CA MET A 144 1.39 55.34 14.69
C MET A 144 2.13 56.13 15.79
N GLU A 145 3.25 55.63 16.29
CA GLU A 145 4.08 56.31 17.27
C GLU A 145 4.72 57.58 16.67
N ILE A 146 5.27 57.49 15.46
CA ILE A 146 5.81 58.64 14.73
C ILE A 146 4.71 59.67 14.42
N GLU A 147 3.52 59.23 14.00
CA GLU A 147 2.39 60.15 13.77
C GLU A 147 1.93 60.84 15.05
N LYS A 148 1.95 60.13 16.18
CA LYS A 148 1.62 60.70 17.49
C LYS A 148 2.63 61.75 17.93
N GLU A 149 3.93 61.51 17.76
CA GLU A 149 4.98 62.49 18.05
C GLU A 149 4.81 63.74 17.19
N LYS A 150 4.64 63.57 15.87
CA LYS A 150 4.36 64.69 14.95
C LYS A 150 3.13 65.48 15.35
N LEU A 151 2.06 64.80 15.79
CA LEU A 151 0.85 65.46 16.25
C LEU A 151 1.09 66.25 17.55
N GLN A 152 1.87 65.69 18.49
CA GLN A 152 2.27 66.40 19.70
C GLN A 152 3.06 67.67 19.37
N ASP A 153 4.06 67.58 18.50
CA ASP A 153 4.87 68.73 18.07
C ASP A 153 4.00 69.80 17.41
N LEU A 154 3.06 69.39 16.54
CA LEU A 154 2.13 70.30 15.88
C LEU A 154 1.18 70.97 16.88
N ILE A 155 0.71 70.25 17.90
CA ILE A 155 -0.10 70.83 18.98
C ILE A 155 0.70 71.86 19.77
N VAL A 156 1.95 71.55 20.15
CA VAL A 156 2.82 72.48 20.88
C VAL A 156 3.06 73.73 20.06
N ALA A 157 3.43 73.60 18.78
CA ALA A 157 3.65 74.74 17.90
C ALA A 157 2.36 75.56 17.68
N SER A 158 1.20 74.91 17.59
CA SER A 158 -0.09 75.59 17.51
C SER A 158 -0.41 76.38 18.78
N LEU A 159 -0.10 75.83 19.96
CA LEU A 159 -0.27 76.53 21.24
C LEU A 159 0.68 77.73 21.36
N GLU A 160 1.92 77.63 20.85
CA GLU A 160 2.85 78.75 20.79
C GLU A 160 2.33 79.88 19.90
N VAL A 161 1.83 79.55 18.70
CA VAL A 161 1.19 80.52 17.80
C VAL A 161 -0.05 81.15 18.46
N MET A 162 -0.85 80.37 19.19
CA MET A 162 -1.99 80.89 19.94
C MET A 162 -1.56 81.85 21.06
N ASN A 163 -0.43 81.58 21.73
CA ASN A 163 0.14 82.50 22.72
C ASN A 163 0.64 83.80 22.08
N ASP A 164 1.20 83.73 20.87
CA ASP A 164 1.65 84.90 20.12
C ASP A 164 0.48 85.78 19.65
N PHE A 165 -0.70 85.20 19.40
CA PHE A 165 -1.92 85.97 19.10
C PHE A 165 -2.25 87.00 20.18
N PHE A 166 -2.04 86.67 21.46
CA PHE A 166 -2.27 87.60 22.57
C PHE A 166 -1.25 88.74 22.67
N LYS A 167 -0.16 88.69 21.89
CA LYS A 167 0.92 89.69 21.87
C LYS A 167 0.89 90.60 20.63
N VAL A 168 -0.13 90.44 19.76
CA VAL A 168 -0.27 91.24 18.53
C VAL A 168 -0.69 92.67 18.87
N ASP A 169 0.16 93.63 18.55
CA ASP A 169 -0.02 95.07 18.87
C ASP A 169 -0.03 95.96 17.61
N ASN A 170 0.45 95.45 16.46
CA ASN A 170 0.57 96.22 15.21
C ASN A 170 0.45 95.35 13.94
N SER A 171 0.32 95.99 12.77
CA SER A 171 0.14 95.29 11.48
C SER A 171 1.30 94.35 11.11
N ARG A 172 2.52 94.66 11.55
CA ARG A 172 3.71 93.82 11.32
C ARG A 172 3.65 92.54 12.14
N SER A 173 3.27 92.62 13.42
CA SER A 173 3.06 91.47 14.29
C SER A 173 1.93 90.56 13.78
N LEU A 174 0.89 91.14 13.18
CA LEU A 174 -0.20 90.39 12.55
C LEU A 174 0.25 89.65 11.27
N GLN A 175 1.11 90.26 10.45
CA GLN A 175 1.72 89.58 9.30
C GLN A 175 2.67 88.45 9.72
N GLN A 176 3.46 88.64 10.78
CA GLN A 176 4.35 87.61 11.31
C GLN A 176 3.55 86.42 11.86
N LEU A 177 2.45 86.68 12.56
CA LEU A 177 1.54 85.63 13.03
C LEU A 177 0.93 84.87 11.86
N LYS A 178 0.46 85.57 10.82
CA LYS A 178 -0.10 84.95 9.62
C LYS A 178 0.92 84.00 8.96
N SER A 179 2.17 84.43 8.82
CA SER A 179 3.25 83.61 8.26
C SER A 179 3.48 82.33 9.07
N ARG A 180 3.52 82.44 10.41
CA ARG A 180 3.69 81.27 11.30
C ARG A 180 2.52 80.29 11.25
N VAL A 181 1.29 80.80 11.09
CA VAL A 181 0.10 79.94 10.91
C VAL A 181 0.19 79.17 9.59
N GLU A 182 0.60 79.84 8.52
CA GLU A 182 0.75 79.23 7.19
C GLU A 182 1.89 78.19 7.14
N GLU A 183 2.89 78.31 8.01
CA GLU A 183 3.95 77.29 8.19
C GLU A 183 3.44 76.01 8.87
N LEU A 184 2.44 76.11 9.75
CA LEU A 184 1.89 74.95 10.47
C LEU A 184 0.86 74.19 9.64
N LEU A 185 -0.03 74.91 8.97
CA LEU A 185 -1.14 74.34 8.22
C LEU A 185 -1.37 75.15 6.95
N THR A 186 -1.43 74.47 5.81
CA THR A 186 -1.82 75.14 4.57
C THR A 186 -3.30 75.49 4.61
N VAL A 187 -3.69 76.54 3.88
CA VAL A 187 -5.10 76.94 3.75
C VAL A 187 -5.97 75.78 3.27
N SER A 188 -5.44 74.95 2.37
CA SER A 188 -6.10 73.74 1.87
C SER A 188 -6.36 72.72 2.98
N ASP A 189 -5.39 72.50 3.87
CA ASP A 189 -5.52 71.56 4.98
C ASP A 189 -6.58 72.00 5.99
N ILE A 190 -6.64 73.31 6.27
CA ILE A 190 -7.64 73.91 7.15
C ILE A 190 -9.04 73.75 6.57
N GLU A 191 -9.22 74.04 5.28
CA GLU A 191 -10.51 73.89 4.60
C GLU A 191 -10.97 72.44 4.55
N ALA A 192 -10.06 71.53 4.19
CA ALA A 192 -10.30 70.09 4.18
C ALA A 192 -10.71 69.58 5.57
N SER A 193 -10.02 70.03 6.63
CA SER A 193 -10.34 69.66 8.01
C SER A 193 -11.70 70.22 8.45
N THR A 194 -12.02 71.45 8.04
CA THR A 194 -13.30 72.10 8.32
C THR A 194 -14.46 71.33 7.69
N ILE A 195 -14.32 70.92 6.42
CA ILE A 195 -15.32 70.09 5.71
C ILE A 195 -15.48 68.74 6.43
N ARG A 196 -14.39 68.07 6.79
CA ARG A 196 -14.43 66.79 7.54
C ARG A 196 -15.14 66.92 8.88
N ASN A 197 -14.88 67.99 9.62
CA ASN A 197 -15.50 68.23 10.92
C ASN A 197 -16.98 68.58 10.81
N ALA A 198 -17.37 69.38 9.80
CA ALA A 198 -18.77 69.67 9.52
C ALA A 198 -19.56 68.40 9.19
N LEU A 199 -18.99 67.50 8.37
CA LEU A 199 -19.56 66.19 8.05
C LEU A 199 -19.69 65.29 9.29
N ARG A 200 -18.63 65.21 10.12
CA ARG A 200 -18.66 64.45 11.39
C ARG A 200 -19.75 64.96 12.34
N GLN A 201 -19.99 66.27 12.36
CA GLN A 201 -21.02 66.91 13.19
C GLN A 201 -22.40 66.92 12.53
N LYS A 202 -22.59 66.27 11.37
CA LYS A 202 -23.84 66.26 10.58
C LYS A 202 -24.39 67.66 10.27
N LYS A 203 -23.51 68.65 10.13
CA LYS A 203 -23.87 70.03 9.73
C LYS A 203 -24.01 70.11 8.22
N GLU A 204 -24.91 70.97 7.73
CA GLU A 204 -25.00 71.25 6.30
C GLU A 204 -23.76 71.98 5.81
N LEU A 205 -23.15 71.45 4.75
CA LEU A 205 -22.04 72.11 4.05
C LEU A 205 -22.57 73.27 3.21
N THR A 206 -21.86 74.39 3.24
CA THR A 206 -22.13 75.51 2.33
C THR A 206 -21.83 75.14 0.87
N SER A 207 -22.41 75.87 -0.09
CA SER A 207 -22.23 75.58 -1.53
C SER A 207 -20.76 75.55 -1.96
N SER A 208 -19.91 76.43 -1.41
CA SER A 208 -18.47 76.45 -1.66
C SER A 208 -17.74 75.25 -1.06
N GLN A 209 -18.14 74.81 0.14
CA GLN A 209 -17.58 73.62 0.79
C GLN A 209 -17.95 72.32 0.07
N ARG A 210 -19.17 72.23 -0.49
CA ARG A 210 -19.60 71.08 -1.31
C ARG A 210 -18.79 70.97 -2.60
N LEU A 211 -18.55 72.10 -3.28
CA LEU A 211 -17.74 72.11 -4.50
C LEU A 211 -16.31 71.62 -4.23
N LYS A 212 -15.65 72.18 -3.20
CA LYS A 212 -14.30 71.75 -2.79
C LYS A 212 -14.26 70.28 -2.35
N MET A 213 -15.32 69.77 -1.71
CA MET A 213 -15.42 68.35 -1.37
C MET A 213 -15.43 67.46 -2.62
N LEU A 214 -16.13 67.86 -3.67
CA LEU A 214 -16.18 67.13 -4.94
C LEU A 214 -14.80 67.12 -5.62
N ASP A 215 -14.11 68.26 -5.66
CA ASP A 215 -12.74 68.35 -6.19
C ASP A 215 -11.78 67.43 -5.42
N MET A 216 -11.86 67.42 -4.07
CA MET A 216 -11.07 66.52 -3.23
C MET A 216 -11.37 65.03 -3.48
N VAL A 217 -12.61 64.68 -3.78
CA VAL A 217 -13.02 63.31 -4.10
C VAL A 217 -12.50 62.91 -5.48
N GLU A 218 -12.60 63.80 -6.46
CA GLU A 218 -12.08 63.58 -7.81
C GLU A 218 -10.57 63.32 -7.79
N ASP A 219 -9.81 64.11 -7.04
CA ASP A 219 -8.36 63.94 -6.89
C ASP A 219 -7.99 62.61 -6.22
N LYS A 220 -8.75 62.17 -5.22
CA LYS A 220 -8.55 60.85 -4.59
C LYS A 220 -8.83 59.70 -5.56
N VAL A 221 -9.87 59.83 -6.39
CA VAL A 221 -10.22 58.82 -7.39
C VAL A 221 -9.15 58.73 -8.48
N LYS A 222 -8.62 59.88 -8.94
CA LYS A 222 -7.51 59.93 -9.91
C LYS A 222 -6.25 59.27 -9.36
N LYS A 223 -5.83 59.58 -8.12
CA LYS A 223 -4.66 58.96 -7.48
C LYS A 223 -4.81 57.45 -7.24
N LYS A 224 -6.02 56.98 -6.94
CA LYS A 224 -6.28 55.54 -6.74
C LYS A 224 -6.20 54.76 -8.05
N LYS A 225 -6.62 55.37 -9.18
CA LYS A 225 -6.49 54.78 -10.52
C LYS A 225 -5.04 54.72 -11.02
N SER A 226 -4.20 55.69 -10.68
CA SER A 226 -2.77 55.66 -11.06
C SER A 226 -1.97 54.63 -10.23
N GLY A 227 -2.24 54.52 -8.92
CA GLY A 227 -1.54 53.56 -8.06
C GLY A 227 -1.91 52.09 -8.30
N SER A 228 -3.10 51.79 -8.85
CA SER A 228 -3.45 50.42 -9.28
C SER A 228 -2.73 49.99 -10.55
N LEU A 229 -2.36 50.92 -11.44
CA LEU A 229 -1.62 50.62 -12.66
C LEU A 229 -0.14 50.26 -12.35
N GLU A 230 0.50 50.93 -11.39
CA GLU A 230 1.87 50.63 -10.98
C GLU A 230 2.01 49.31 -10.19
N THR A 231 0.97 48.91 -9.46
CA THR A 231 0.98 47.66 -8.68
C THR A 231 0.72 46.41 -9.53
N ASP A 232 -0.02 46.54 -10.64
CA ASP A 232 -0.24 45.45 -11.59
C ASP A 232 1.00 45.19 -12.50
N GLU A 233 1.87 46.18 -12.72
CA GLU A 233 3.13 45.99 -13.45
C GLU A 233 4.22 45.29 -12.61
N LEU A 234 4.28 45.54 -11.30
CA LEU A 234 5.24 44.92 -10.38
C LEU A 234 4.89 43.47 -10.02
N MET A 235 3.64 43.05 -10.21
CA MET A 235 3.18 41.68 -9.95
C MET A 235 3.29 40.76 -11.18
N ASN A 236 3.67 41.30 -12.35
CA ASN A 236 3.82 40.58 -13.62
C ASN A 236 5.29 40.45 -14.09
N GLN A 237 6.27 40.72 -13.21
CA GLN A 237 7.70 40.42 -13.41
C GLN A 237 8.17 39.35 -12.42
#